data_AF-W4LVW8-F1
#
_entry.id   AF-W4LVW8-F1
#
_cell.length_a   1.000
_cell.length_b   1.000
_cell.length_c   1.000
_cell.angle_alpha   90.00
_cell.angle_beta   90.00
_cell.angle_gamma   90.00
#
_symmetry.space_group_name_H-M   'P 1'
#
loop_
_entity.id
_entity.type
_entity.pdbx_description
1 polymer ?
#
loop_
_entity_poly.entity_id
_entity_poly.type
_entity_poly.pdbx_seq_one_letter_code
_entity_poly.pdbx_strand_id
1 'polypeptide(L)'
;MSFEFSVSETGQIASAGIVFLNGMITSGAIKAGDTARVKGMAERCVTIKSLALVNSHKVPSHELTLSIERPGFPLAELEGAVLIREEESRLP
;
A
#
# COMPACT_ATOMS: atom_id res chain seq x y z
N MET A 1 2.60 14.58 4.20
CA MET A 1 1.53 13.72 4.71
C MET A 1 2.07 12.31 4.82
N SER A 2 2.16 11.79 6.04
CA SER A 2 2.54 10.40 6.31
C SER A 2 1.32 9.48 6.35
N PHE A 3 1.54 8.19 6.17
CA PHE A 3 0.51 7.16 6.37
C PHE A 3 1.12 5.85 6.84
N GLU A 4 0.28 4.99 7.42
CA GLU A 4 0.58 3.59 7.73
C GLU A 4 -0.54 2.69 7.18
N PHE A 5 -0.16 1.70 6.38
CA PHE A 5 -1.06 0.75 5.73
C PHE A 5 -0.59 -0.68 5.96
N SER A 6 -1.42 -1.47 6.64
CA SER A 6 -1.15 -2.88 6.90
C SER A 6 -1.71 -3.72 5.76
N VAL A 7 -0.84 -4.42 5.05
CA VAL A 7 -1.20 -5.29 3.92
C VAL A 7 -1.68 -6.63 4.46
N SER A 8 -2.91 -7.00 4.14
CA SER A 8 -3.51 -8.28 4.51
C SER A 8 -3.32 -9.33 3.41
N GLU A 9 -3.43 -8.92 2.15
CA GLU A 9 -3.37 -9.81 0.99
C GLU A 9 -2.77 -9.07 -0.21
N THR A 10 -2.03 -9.82 -1.04
CA THR A 10 -1.50 -9.31 -2.30
C THR A 10 -2.04 -10.11 -3.47
N GLY A 11 -2.19 -9.48 -4.62
CA GLY A 11 -2.61 -10.19 -5.82
C GLY A 11 -2.23 -9.48 -7.10
N GLN A 12 -2.46 -10.16 -8.21
CA GLN A 12 -2.23 -9.63 -9.53
C GLN A 12 -3.39 -9.99 -10.45
N ILE A 13 -3.91 -8.99 -11.16
CA ILE A 13 -4.88 -9.16 -12.22
C ILE A 13 -4.09 -9.32 -13.53
N ALA A 14 -3.83 -10.57 -13.93
CA ALA A 14 -3.00 -10.89 -15.09
C ALA A 14 -3.52 -10.26 -16.40
N SER A 15 -4.85 -10.19 -16.58
CA SER A 15 -5.49 -9.60 -17.76
C SER A 15 -5.25 -8.09 -17.92
N ALA A 16 -5.00 -7.39 -16.81
CA ALA A 16 -4.77 -5.94 -16.79
C ALA A 16 -3.32 -5.56 -16.46
N GLY A 17 -2.47 -6.53 -16.10
CA GLY A 17 -1.11 -6.28 -15.62
C GLY A 17 -1.06 -5.49 -14.29
N ILE A 18 -2.16 -5.45 -13.54
CA ILE A 18 -2.29 -4.66 -12.31
C ILE A 18 -1.89 -5.52 -11.12
N VAL A 19 -1.03 -4.99 -10.27
CA VAL A 19 -0.73 -5.54 -8.94
C VAL A 19 -1.58 -4.79 -7.92
N PHE A 20 -2.24 -5.51 -7.02
CA PHE A 20 -3.04 -4.90 -5.96
C PHE A 20 -2.65 -5.41 -4.57
N LEU A 21 -2.88 -4.56 -3.58
CA LEU A 21 -2.69 -4.81 -2.16
C LEU A 21 -4.03 -4.55 -1.46
N ASN A 22 -4.56 -5.56 -0.80
CA ASN A 22 -5.69 -5.41 0.09
C ASN A 22 -5.18 -5.25 1.51
N GLY A 23 -5.76 -4.32 2.25
CA GLY A 23 -5.29 -4.04 3.60
C GLY A 23 -6.04 -2.91 4.25
N MET A 24 -5.55 -2.50 5.41
CA MET A 24 -6.20 -1.48 6.23
C MET A 24 -5.27 -0.29 6.43
N ILE A 25 -5.80 0.92 6.24
CA ILE A 25 -5.11 2.13 6.66
C ILE A 25 -5.31 2.33 8.16
N THR A 26 -4.21 2.34 8.91
CA THR A 26 -4.23 2.52 10.37
C THR A 26 -4.01 3.97 10.76
N SER A 27 -3.34 4.75 9.90
CA SER A 27 -3.04 6.16 10.14
C SER A 27 -2.81 6.93 8.85
N GLY A 28 -3.15 8.23 8.87
CA GLY A 28 -2.88 9.15 7.78
C GLY A 28 -3.84 9.01 6.60
N ALA A 29 -3.37 9.42 5.42
CA ALA A 29 -4.13 9.33 4.17
C ALA A 29 -3.19 8.97 3.01
N ILE A 30 -3.66 8.06 2.15
CA ILE A 30 -2.94 7.60 0.96
C ILE A 30 -3.47 8.35 -0.25
N LYS A 31 -2.57 8.76 -1.15
CA LYS A 31 -2.94 9.34 -2.45
C LYS A 31 -2.34 8.54 -3.60
N ALA A 32 -3.01 8.58 -4.75
CA ALA A 32 -2.41 8.11 -6.00
C ALA A 32 -1.14 8.91 -6.30
N GLY A 33 -0.08 8.21 -6.72
CA GLY A 33 1.26 8.74 -6.93
C GLY A 33 2.17 8.66 -5.70
N ASP A 34 1.63 8.31 -4.52
CA ASP A 34 2.45 8.17 -3.33
C ASP A 34 3.41 6.99 -3.44
N THR A 35 4.62 7.18 -2.92
CA THR A 35 5.58 6.09 -2.74
C THR A 35 5.64 5.74 -1.26
N ALA A 36 5.46 4.45 -0.96
CA ALA A 36 5.58 3.87 0.37
C ALA A 36 6.79 2.95 0.45
N ARG A 37 7.32 2.80 1.65
CA ARG A 37 8.39 1.85 1.98
C ARG A 37 7.81 0.75 2.85
N VAL A 38 8.35 -0.44 2.75
CA VAL A 38 8.03 -1.52 3.68
C VAL A 38 8.73 -1.24 5.02
N LYS A 39 7.97 -1.17 6.10
CA LYS A 39 8.47 -0.93 7.47
C LYS A 39 9.47 -2.02 7.83
N GLY A 40 10.68 -1.61 8.23
CA GLY A 40 11.78 -2.52 8.53
C GLY A 40 12.59 -2.99 7.31
N MET A 41 12.23 -2.60 6.08
CA MET A 41 12.95 -2.95 4.85
C MET A 41 13.19 -1.70 3.99
N ALA A 42 14.26 -0.97 4.32
CA ALA A 42 14.56 0.34 3.73
C ALA A 42 14.64 0.36 2.18
N GLU A 43 15.06 -0.74 1.56
CA GLU A 43 15.24 -0.84 0.10
C GLU A 43 13.97 -1.27 -0.65
N ARG A 44 12.90 -1.63 0.06
CA ARG A 44 11.64 -2.12 -0.51
C ARG A 44 10.63 -0.98 -0.60
N CYS A 45 10.52 -0.39 -1.80
CA CYS A 45 9.59 0.68 -2.09
C CYS A 45 8.50 0.24 -3.07
N VAL A 46 7.28 0.74 -2.87
CA VAL A 46 6.14 0.56 -3.77
C VAL A 46 5.53 1.91 -4.11
N THR A 47 5.14 2.08 -5.37
CA THR A 47 4.47 3.30 -5.84
C THR A 47 3.00 2.99 -6.09
N ILE A 48 2.12 3.76 -5.45
CA ILE A 48 0.68 3.58 -5.46
C ILE A 48 0.14 4.28 -6.72
N LYS A 49 -0.48 3.52 -7.62
CA LYS A 49 -1.11 4.05 -8.83
C LYS A 49 -2.51 4.58 -8.58
N SER A 50 -3.29 3.83 -7.81
CA SER A 50 -4.68 4.14 -7.51
C SER A 50 -5.10 3.44 -6.24
N LEU A 51 -6.21 3.88 -5.66
CA LEU A 51 -6.82 3.28 -4.48
C LEU A 51 -8.33 3.18 -4.67
N ALA A 52 -8.91 2.11 -4.14
CA ALA A 52 -10.34 1.86 -4.13
C ALA A 52 -10.78 1.52 -2.70
N LEU A 53 -11.91 2.08 -2.27
CA LEU A 53 -12.54 1.71 -1.00
C LEU A 53 -13.18 0.33 -1.15
N VAL A 54 -12.94 -0.55 -0.18
CA VAL A 54 -13.64 -1.84 -0.11
C VAL A 54 -15.06 -1.57 0.42
N ASN A 55 -15.99 -1.23 -0.48
CA ASN A 55 -17.41 -1.12 -0.17
C ASN A 55 -18.04 -2.52 -0.07
N SER A 56 -17.66 -3.27 0.95
CA SER A 56 -18.37 -4.49 1.32
C SER A 56 -19.18 -4.21 2.58
N HIS A 57 -20.48 -4.57 2.55
CA HIS A 57 -21.45 -4.38 3.65
C HIS A 57 -21.04 -5.02 5.00
N LYS A 58 -19.88 -5.67 5.08
CA LYS A 58 -19.34 -6.39 6.25
C LYS A 58 -17.93 -5.97 6.65
N VAL A 59 -17.35 -4.98 5.98
CA VAL A 59 -15.94 -4.62 6.12
C VAL A 59 -15.81 -3.27 6.86
N PRO A 60 -14.96 -3.16 7.89
CA PRO A 60 -14.73 -1.88 8.57
C PRO A 60 -14.29 -0.82 7.55
N SER A 61 -14.75 0.41 7.75
CA SER A 61 -14.62 1.59 6.88
C SER A 61 -13.18 2.07 6.59
N HIS A 62 -12.18 1.24 6.85
CA HIS A 62 -10.75 1.52 6.71
C HIS A 62 -10.01 0.49 5.85
N GLU A 63 -10.69 -0.54 5.32
CA GLU A 63 -10.09 -1.41 4.31
C GLU A 63 -10.06 -0.74 2.93
N LEU A 64 -8.89 -0.80 2.30
CA LEU A 64 -8.59 -0.23 1.01
C LEU A 64 -7.91 -1.28 0.13
N THR A 65 -8.25 -1.25 -1.15
CA THR A 65 -7.48 -1.91 -2.20
C THR A 65 -6.59 -0.87 -2.86
N LEU A 66 -5.27 -1.05 -2.77
CA LEU A 66 -4.29 -0.21 -3.46
C LEU A 66 -3.85 -0.92 -4.73
N SER A 67 -3.84 -0.23 -5.87
CA SER A 67 -3.11 -0.69 -7.05
C SER A 67 -1.72 -0.09 -7.03
N ILE A 68 -0.69 -0.91 -7.21
CA ILE A 68 0.70 -0.46 -7.20
C ILE A 68 1.38 -0.72 -8.54
N GLU A 69 2.47 0.01 -8.78
CA GLU A 69 3.45 -0.41 -9.78
C GLU A 69 4.03 -1.77 -9.43
N ARG A 70 4.39 -2.56 -10.45
CA ARG A 70 5.03 -3.85 -10.24
C ARG A 70 6.34 -3.62 -9.46
N PRO A 71 6.47 -4.14 -8.23
CA PRO A 71 7.68 -3.97 -7.46
C PRO A 71 8.84 -4.75 -8.08
N GLY A 72 10.07 -4.30 -7.84
CA GLY A 72 11.30 -5.02 -8.21
C GLY A 72 11.60 -6.23 -7.33
N PHE A 73 10.62 -6.70 -6.54
CA PHE A 73 10.78 -7.75 -5.54
C PHE A 73 9.50 -8.61 -5.42
N PRO A 74 9.58 -9.82 -4.84
CA PRO A 74 8.44 -10.73 -4.69
C PRO A 74 7.25 -10.11 -3.95
N LEU A 75 6.04 -10.28 -4.49
CA LEU A 75 4.80 -9.80 -3.87
C LEU A 75 4.52 -10.45 -2.51
N ALA A 76 4.93 -11.70 -2.32
CA ALA A 76 4.78 -12.41 -1.06
C ALA A 76 5.48 -11.70 0.12
N GLU A 77 6.50 -10.86 -0.15
CA GLU A 77 7.14 -10.04 0.90
C GLU A 77 6.23 -8.91 1.41
N LEU A 78 5.18 -8.55 0.65
CA LEU A 78 4.23 -7.53 1.05
C LEU A 78 3.09 -8.10 1.90
N GLU A 79 2.79 -9.40 1.84
CA GLU A 79 1.71 -9.98 2.65
C GLU A 79 2.06 -9.95 4.15
N GLY A 80 1.18 -9.35 4.96
CA GLY A 80 1.43 -9.10 6.38
C GLY A 80 2.40 -7.95 6.66
N ALA A 81 2.92 -7.30 5.62
CA ALA A 81 3.84 -6.17 5.78
C ALA A 81 3.09 -4.87 6.10
N VAL A 82 3.83 -3.89 6.64
CA VAL A 82 3.31 -2.55 6.89
C VAL A 82 4.00 -1.58 5.95
N LEU A 83 3.21 -0.89 5.13
CA LEU A 83 3.67 0.18 4.27
C LEU A 83 3.61 1.51 5.00
N ILE A 84 4.73 2.23 5.00
CA ILE A 84 4.86 3.55 5.61
C ILE A 84 5.30 4.57 4.58
N ARG A 85 4.69 5.75 4.64
CA ARG A 85 5.26 6.96 4.04
C ARG A 85 5.70 7.86 5.18
N GLU A 86 7.00 7.99 5.36
CA GLU A 86 7.54 8.99 6.27
C GLU A 86 7.36 10.36 5.60
N GLU A 87 6.84 11.34 6.36
CA GLU A 87 6.98 12.72 5.92
C GLU A 87 8.47 13.02 5.96
N GLU A 88 9.04 13.37 4.79
CA GLU A 88 10.43 13.78 4.69
C GLU A 88 10.65 14.87 5.74
N SER A 89 11.27 14.51 6.86
CA SER A 89 11.58 15.44 7.92
C SER A 89 12.48 16.47 7.29
N ARG A 90 11.91 17.63 6.95
CA ARG A 90 12.67 18.86 6.77
C ARG A 90 13.35 19.11 8.11
N LEU A 91 14.56 18.60 8.26
CA LEU A 91 15.48 19.14 9.22
C LEU A 91 15.72 20.62 8.83
N PRO A 92 15.66 21.54 9.79
CA PRO A 92 15.75 22.99 9.57
C PRO A 92 17.11 23.43 9.02
#